data_AF-A0A9E5A599-F1
#
_entry.id   AF-A0A9E5A599-F1
#
_cell.length_a   1.000
_cell.length_b   1.000
_cell.length_c   1.000
_cell.angle_alpha   90.00
_cell.angle_beta   90.00
_cell.angle_gamma   90.00
#
_symmetry.space_group_name_H-M   'P 1'
#
loop_
_entity.id
_entity.type
_entity.pdbx_description
1 polymer ?
#
loop_
_entity_poly.entity_id
_entity_poly.type
_entity_poly.pdbx_seq_one_letter_code
_entity_poly.pdbx_strand_id
1 'polypeptide(L)'
;MQVTYPVIILAILVSGIASGFITFRMSGMRLAPHFGALILALIVTIAAIATGNALVLYAAVALQLIAVITAFTQTWATLKYNFQTSPAYAPHLALMAMIPVLAIASVI
;
A
#
# COMPACT_ATOMS: atom_id res chain seq x y z
N MET A 1 -0.60 20.85 -8.82
CA MET A 1 -0.39 19.60 -8.07
C MET A 1 0.94 19.02 -8.53
N GLN A 2 1.90 18.80 -7.63
CA GLN A 2 3.16 18.17 -7.99
C GLN A 2 2.92 16.67 -8.19
N VAL A 3 3.00 16.21 -9.44
CA VAL A 3 2.65 14.82 -9.82
C VAL A 3 3.74 13.81 -9.40
N THR A 4 4.92 14.29 -9.00
CA THR A 4 6.08 13.48 -8.61
C THR A 4 5.75 12.47 -7.50
N TYR A 5 5.17 12.92 -6.37
CA TYR A 5 4.88 12.01 -5.25
C TYR A 5 3.79 10.98 -5.59
N PRO A 6 2.65 11.35 -6.21
CA PRO A 6 1.67 10.38 -6.70
C PRO A 6 2.26 9.32 -7.64
N VAL A 7 3.21 9.69 -8.52
CA VAL A 7 3.86 8.74 -9.44
C VAL A 7 4.79 7.79 -8.70
N ILE A 8 5.55 8.27 -7.70
CA ILE A 8 6.36 7.39 -6.85
C ILE A 8 5.46 6.42 -6.08
N ILE A 9 4.35 6.91 -5.50
CA ILE A 9 3.39 6.06 -4.81
C ILE A 9 2.79 5.03 -5.77
N LEU A 10 2.45 5.43 -7.01
CA LEU A 10 1.95 4.50 -8.02
C LEU A 10 2.94 3.37 -8.28
N ALA A 11 4.24 3.67 -8.43
CA ALA A 11 5.27 2.65 -8.58
C ALA A 11 5.30 1.69 -7.37
N ILE A 12 5.23 2.23 -6.15
CA ILE A 12 5.18 1.43 -4.92
C ILE A 12 3.94 0.56 -4.87
N LEU A 13 2.76 1.07 -5.25
CA LEU A 13 1.51 0.30 -5.25
C LEU A 13 1.57 -0.85 -6.27
N VAL A 14 2.13 -0.61 -7.46
CA VAL A 14 2.34 -1.68 -8.47
C VAL A 14 3.31 -2.75 -7.94
N SER A 15 4.44 -2.36 -7.37
CA SER A 15 5.35 -3.31 -6.70
C SER A 15 4.71 -3.99 -5.48
N GLY A 16 3.80 -3.28 -4.81
CA GLY A 16 2.99 -3.74 -3.69
C GLY A 16 2.04 -4.87 -4.07
N ILE A 17 1.46 -4.85 -5.27
CA ILE A 17 0.63 -5.95 -5.78
C ILE A 17 1.46 -7.23 -5.93
N ALA A 18 2.63 -7.13 -6.57
CA ALA A 18 3.49 -8.29 -6.82
C ALA A 18 4.04 -8.89 -5.50
N SER A 19 4.59 -8.04 -4.63
CA SER A 19 5.10 -8.47 -3.31
C SER A 19 3.97 -8.92 -2.38
N GLY A 20 2.81 -8.28 -2.45
CA GLY A 20 1.60 -8.67 -1.73
C GLY A 20 1.14 -10.06 -2.14
N PHE A 21 1.26 -10.44 -3.42
CA PHE A 21 0.87 -11.77 -3.90
C PHE A 21 1.74 -12.89 -3.34
N ILE A 22 3.04 -12.64 -3.21
CA ILE A 22 3.95 -13.56 -2.51
C ILE A 22 3.53 -13.68 -1.04
N THR A 23 3.22 -12.54 -0.41
CA THR A 23 2.73 -12.47 0.97
C THR A 23 1.41 -13.22 1.16
N PHE A 24 0.50 -13.15 0.18
CA PHE A 24 -0.78 -13.87 0.15
C PHE A 24 -0.57 -15.38 0.21
N ARG A 25 0.37 -15.90 -0.56
CA ARG A 25 0.65 -17.35 -0.60
C ARG A 25 1.11 -17.88 0.76
N MET A 26 1.71 -17.03 1.59
CA MET A 26 2.17 -17.40 2.94
C MET A 26 1.08 -17.20 4.01
N SER A 27 0.26 -16.15 3.91
CA SER A 27 -0.77 -15.81 4.90
C SER A 27 -2.19 -16.30 4.57
N GLY A 28 -2.41 -16.77 3.35
CA GLY A 28 -3.72 -17.14 2.82
C GLY A 28 -4.73 -15.99 2.83
N MET A 29 -5.99 -16.34 3.03
CA MET A 29 -7.13 -15.41 3.00
C MET A 29 -7.04 -14.28 4.04
N ARG A 30 -6.19 -14.38 5.06
CA ARG A 30 -5.98 -13.31 6.05
C ARG A 30 -5.50 -12.01 5.40
N LEU A 31 -4.80 -12.09 4.26
CA LEU A 31 -4.33 -10.91 3.54
C LEU A 31 -5.38 -10.30 2.58
N ALA A 32 -6.53 -10.94 2.40
CA ALA A 32 -7.56 -10.47 1.45
C ALA A 32 -8.03 -9.02 1.70
N PRO A 33 -8.26 -8.56 2.95
CA PRO A 33 -8.64 -7.16 3.21
C PRO A 33 -7.58 -6.18 2.73
N HIS A 34 -6.30 -6.55 2.85
CA HIS A 34 -5.19 -5.71 2.41
C HIS A 34 -5.14 -5.60 0.88
N PHE A 35 -5.36 -6.70 0.14
CA PHE A 35 -5.47 -6.63 -1.32
C PHE A 35 -6.59 -5.72 -1.81
N GLY A 36 -7.76 -5.81 -1.17
CA GLY A 36 -8.87 -4.92 -1.50
C GLY A 36 -8.46 -3.46 -1.36
N ALA A 37 -7.85 -3.10 -0.23
CA ALA A 37 -7.34 -1.75 0.01
C ALA A 37 -6.26 -1.34 -1.00
N LEU A 38 -5.32 -2.23 -1.32
CA LEU A 38 -4.19 -1.93 -2.20
C LEU A 38 -4.63 -1.75 -3.66
N ILE A 39 -5.59 -2.54 -4.14
CA ILE A 39 -6.20 -2.39 -5.48
C ILE A 39 -6.99 -1.08 -5.57
N LEU A 40 -7.80 -0.76 -4.55
CA LEU A 40 -8.55 0.49 -4.52
C LEU A 40 -7.60 1.70 -4.49
N ALA A 41 -6.56 1.65 -3.66
CA ALA A 41 -5.53 2.69 -3.61
C ALA A 41 -4.86 2.85 -4.98
N LEU A 42 -4.54 1.75 -5.69
CA LEU A 42 -3.96 1.79 -7.03
C LEU A 42 -4.89 2.53 -8.01
N ILE A 43 -6.14 2.09 -8.12
CA ILE A 43 -7.10 2.64 -9.09
C ILE A 43 -7.33 4.14 -8.85
N VAL A 44 -7.53 4.54 -7.60
CA VAL A 44 -7.80 5.95 -7.26
C VAL A 44 -6.53 6.81 -7.42
N THR A 45 -5.34 6.25 -7.18
CA THR A 45 -4.08 6.96 -7.47
C THR A 45 -3.90 7.21 -8.96
N ILE A 46 -4.22 6.23 -9.82
CA ILE A 46 -4.23 6.40 -11.28
C ILE A 46 -5.23 7.49 -11.67
N ALA A 47 -6.43 7.46 -11.13
CA ALA A 47 -7.46 8.48 -11.40
C ALA A 47 -7.02 9.89 -10.96
N ALA A 48 -6.36 10.02 -9.80
CA ALA A 48 -5.83 11.29 -9.32
C ALA A 48 -4.76 11.86 -10.27
N ILE A 49 -3.83 11.01 -10.74
CA ILE A 49 -2.79 11.40 -11.70
C ILE A 49 -3.41 11.81 -13.04
N ALA A 50 -4.35 11.02 -13.56
CA ALA A 50 -4.96 11.25 -14.86
C ALA A 50 -5.84 12.51 -14.90
N THR A 51 -6.56 12.80 -13.82
CA THR A 51 -7.50 13.93 -13.75
C THR A 51 -6.89 15.20 -13.19
N GLY A 52 -5.79 15.10 -12.43
CA GLY A 52 -5.21 16.22 -11.70
C GLY A 52 -6.12 16.81 -10.61
N ASN A 53 -7.21 16.11 -10.25
CA ASN A 53 -8.21 16.60 -9.33
C ASN A 53 -7.79 16.41 -7.87
N ALA A 54 -7.72 17.51 -7.11
CA ALA A 54 -7.31 17.50 -5.71
C ALA A 54 -8.22 16.65 -4.80
N LEU A 55 -9.53 16.63 -5.04
CA LEU A 55 -10.45 15.79 -4.25
C LEU A 55 -10.18 14.30 -4.46
N VAL A 56 -9.86 13.91 -5.70
CA VAL A 56 -9.49 12.53 -6.04
C VAL A 56 -8.15 12.17 -5.41
N LEU A 57 -7.20 13.12 -5.34
CA LEU A 57 -5.94 12.94 -4.64
C LEU A 57 -6.15 12.67 -3.14
N TYR A 58 -6.98 13.46 -2.45
CA TYR A 58 -7.26 13.22 -1.04
C TYR A 58 -7.91 11.84 -0.80
N ALA A 59 -8.81 11.42 -1.68
CA ALA A 59 -9.39 10.08 -1.63
C ALA A 59 -8.32 8.99 -1.86
N ALA A 60 -7.40 9.21 -2.80
CA ALA A 60 -6.28 8.30 -3.04
C ALA A 60 -5.41 8.15 -1.78
N VAL A 61 -5.04 9.28 -1.15
CA VAL A 61 -4.25 9.30 0.09
C VAL A 61 -4.94 8.55 1.22
N ALA A 62 -6.24 8.75 1.41
CA ALA A 62 -6.99 8.00 2.43
C ALA A 62 -6.92 6.48 2.19
N LEU A 63 -7.12 6.04 0.94
CA LEU A 63 -7.04 4.61 0.57
C LEU A 63 -5.62 4.05 0.69
N GLN A 64 -4.61 4.84 0.34
CA GLN A 64 -3.20 4.49 0.52
C GLN A 64 -2.88 4.23 1.99
N LEU A 65 -3.34 5.09 2.91
CA LEU A 65 -3.15 4.88 4.34
C LEU A 65 -3.90 3.63 4.85
N ILE A 66 -5.10 3.37 4.34
CA ILE A 66 -5.83 2.12 4.65
C ILE A 66 -5.05 0.90 4.15
N ALA A 67 -4.42 0.96 2.98
CA ALA A 67 -3.55 -0.12 2.49
C ALA A 67 -2.37 -0.36 3.44
N VAL A 68 -1.75 0.69 3.98
CA VAL A 68 -0.69 0.56 4.98
C VAL A 68 -1.21 -0.09 6.27
N ILE A 69 -2.30 0.42 6.83
CA ILE A 69 -2.87 -0.10 8.09
C ILE A 69 -3.25 -1.58 7.92
N THR A 70 -3.87 -1.94 6.81
CA THR A 70 -4.25 -3.33 6.53
C THR A 70 -3.02 -4.22 6.33
N ALA A 71 -1.93 -3.74 5.73
CA ALA A 71 -0.70 -4.53 5.59
C ALA A 71 -0.16 -4.97 6.96
N PHE A 72 -0.05 -4.04 7.91
CA PHE A 72 0.47 -4.33 9.25
C PHE A 72 -0.51 -5.16 10.08
N THR A 73 -1.81 -4.80 10.10
CA THR A 73 -2.80 -5.52 10.90
C THR A 73 -2.98 -6.96 10.44
N GLN A 74 -2.96 -7.24 9.14
CA GLN A 74 -3.11 -8.60 8.61
C GLN A 74 -1.84 -9.45 8.75
N THR A 75 -0.66 -8.83 8.89
CA THR A 75 0.62 -9.54 9.09
C THR A 75 1.07 -9.61 10.54
N TRP A 76 0.43 -8.85 11.44
CA TRP A 76 0.85 -8.68 12.84
C TRP A 76 1.10 -9.98 13.59
N ALA A 77 0.18 -10.94 13.47
CA ALA A 77 0.32 -12.22 14.15
C ALA A 77 1.56 -12.99 13.68
N THR A 78 1.87 -12.94 12.38
CA THR A 78 3.07 -13.59 11.83
C THR A 78 4.34 -12.89 12.29
N LEU A 79 4.34 -11.55 12.30
CA LEU A 79 5.48 -10.77 12.77
C LEU A 79 5.77 -11.03 14.26
N LYS A 80 4.73 -11.18 15.08
CA LYS A 80 4.85 -11.35 16.52
C LYS A 80 5.21 -12.78 16.94
N TYR A 81 4.68 -13.78 16.25
CA TYR A 81 4.73 -15.16 16.72
C TYR A 81 5.58 -16.10 15.87
N ASN A 82 5.94 -15.74 14.62
CA ASN A 82 6.63 -16.62 13.69
C ASN A 82 7.97 -16.02 13.20
N PHE A 83 8.99 -16.03 14.07
CA PHE A 83 10.29 -15.40 13.79
C PHE A 83 11.05 -15.94 12.57
N GLN A 84 10.82 -17.19 12.18
CA GLN A 84 11.50 -17.80 11.03
C GLN A 84 10.89 -17.38 9.69
N THR A 85 9.59 -17.08 9.65
CA THR A 85 8.88 -16.69 8.43
C THR A 85 8.61 -15.18 8.37
N SER A 86 8.71 -14.45 9.48
CA SER A 86 8.55 -13.00 9.51
C SER A 86 9.45 -12.23 8.54
N PRO A 87 10.73 -12.61 8.29
CA PRO A 87 11.59 -11.85 7.37
C PRO A 87 11.07 -11.88 5.93
N ALA A 88 10.31 -12.90 5.53
CA ALA A 88 9.73 -13.00 4.19
C ALA A 88 8.68 -11.92 3.91
N TYR A 89 8.11 -11.29 4.94
CA TYR A 89 7.15 -10.20 4.83
C TYR A 89 7.80 -8.81 4.73
N ALA A 90 9.09 -8.71 5.07
CA ALA A 90 9.80 -7.44 5.15
C ALA A 90 9.83 -6.65 3.82
N PRO A 91 10.03 -7.26 2.64
CA PRO A 91 10.03 -6.51 1.38
C PRO A 91 8.70 -5.79 1.11
N HIS A 92 7.58 -6.47 1.39
CA HIS A 92 6.26 -5.90 1.19
C HIS A 92 5.96 -4.81 2.22
N LEU A 93 6.28 -5.05 3.51
CA LEU A 93 6.07 -4.07 4.57
C LEU A 93 6.96 -2.83 4.42
N ALA A 94 8.16 -2.98 3.86
CA ALA A 94 9.03 -1.85 3.53
C ALA A 94 8.39 -0.94 2.48
N LEU A 95 7.83 -1.51 1.41
CA LEU A 95 7.07 -0.75 0.40
C LEU A 95 5.89 -0.01 1.04
N MET A 96 5.11 -0.70 1.88
CA MET A 96 3.97 -0.09 2.56
C MET A 96 4.40 1.02 3.53
N ALA A 97 5.54 0.86 4.21
CA ALA A 97 6.06 1.85 5.15
C ALA A 97 6.55 3.15 4.47
N MET A 98 6.88 3.13 3.18
CA MET A 98 7.25 4.33 2.43
C MET A 98 6.04 5.21 2.08
N ILE A 99 4.86 4.60 1.95
CA ILE A 99 3.64 5.27 1.48
C ILE A 99 3.22 6.46 2.35
N PRO A 100 3.18 6.39 3.70
CA PRO A 100 2.67 7.50 4.52
C PRO A 100 3.43 8.81 4.31
N VAL A 101 4.77 8.75 4.22
CA VAL A 101 5.60 9.94 4.00
C VAL A 101 5.32 10.55 2.64
N LEU A 102 5.25 9.71 1.60
CA LEU A 102 4.98 10.17 0.24
C LEU A 102 3.55 10.69 0.09
N ALA A 103 2.58 10.06 0.75
CA ALA A 103 1.19 10.46 0.73
C ALA A 103 1.01 11.85 1.37
N ILE A 104 1.65 12.10 2.52
CA ILE A 104 1.69 13.42 3.16
C ILE A 104 2.38 14.44 2.23
N ALA A 105 3.54 14.09 1.67
CA ALA A 105 4.26 14.97 0.74
C ALA A 105 3.44 15.28 -0.53
N SER A 106 2.51 14.41 -0.93
CA SER A 106 1.68 14.64 -2.12
C SER A 106 0.58 15.69 -1.93
N VAL A 107 0.20 16.00 -0.68
CA VAL A 107 -0.92 16.91 -0.35
C VAL A 107 -0.49 18.22 0.32
N ILE A 108 0.81 18.37 0.61
CA ILE A 108 1.45 19.63 1.01
C ILE A 108 1.86 20.39 -0.26
#